data_AF-A0A069PD02-F1
#
_entry.id   AF-A0A069PD02-F1
#
_cell.length_a   1.000
_cell.length_b   1.000
_cell.length_c   1.000
_cell.angle_alpha   90.00
_cell.angle_beta   90.00
_cell.angle_gamma   90.00
#
_symmetry.space_group_name_H-M   'P 1'
#
loop_
_entity.id
_entity.type
_entity.pdbx_description
1 polymer ?
#
loop_
_entity_poly.entity_id
_entity_poly.type
_entity_poly.pdbx_seq_one_letter_code
_entity_poly.pdbx_strand_id
1 'polypeptide(L)' 'MPIEYRGWGLTPIVTRATDFFSATLLVEKPNGVRRAIGPLGRFQSPDAAASFAIEFGKASVDGRPVPSPNCETE' A
#
# COMPACT_ATOMS: atom_id res chain seq x y z
N MET A 1 -7.39 6.59 -2.14
CA MET A 1 -7.41 7.84 -1.34
C MET A 1 -6.68 7.61 -0.03
N PRO A 2 -6.01 8.63 0.54
CA PRO A 2 -5.46 8.56 1.90
C PRO A 2 -6.54 8.28 2.94
N ILE A 3 -6.20 7.52 3.98
CA ILE A 3 -7.09 7.28 5.12
C ILE A 3 -6.33 7.41 6.44
N GLU A 4 -7.07 7.69 7.51
CA GLU A 4 -6.58 7.45 8.87
C GLU A 4 -7.03 6.06 9.34
N TYR A 5 -6.12 5.31 9.95
CA TYR A 5 -6.39 4.00 10.54
C TYR A 5 -5.70 3.86 11.89
N ARG A 6 -6.47 3.78 12.98
CA ARG A 6 -5.96 3.68 14.36
C ARG A 6 -4.94 4.78 14.73
N GLY A 7 -5.15 6.00 14.24
CA GLY A 7 -4.22 7.13 14.43
C GLY A 7 -2.98 7.12 13.52
N TRP A 8 -2.89 6.17 12.58
CA TRP A 8 -1.86 6.15 11.55
C TRP A 8 -2.41 6.72 10.25
N GLY A 9 -1.66 7.60 9.59
CA GLY A 9 -1.97 8.06 8.24
C GLY A 9 -1.47 7.06 7.20
N LEU A 10 -2.38 6.56 6.35
CA LEU A 10 -2.07 5.62 5.28
C LEU A 10 -2.36 6.28 3.93
N THR A 11 -1.31 6.60 3.19
CA THR A 11 -1.41 7.27 1.88
C THR A 11 -0.91 6.33 0.78
N PRO A 12 -1.81 5.79 -0.07
CA PRO A 12 -1.40 4.99 -1.21
C PRO A 12 -0.89 5.90 -2.32
N ILE A 13 0.31 5.61 -2.82
CA ILE A 13 0.93 6.25 -3.97
C ILE A 13 0.96 5.22 -5.08
N VAL A 14 0.21 5.48 -6.15
CA VAL A 14 0.13 4.61 -7.31
C VAL A 14 0.95 5.23 -8.44
N THR A 15 1.87 4.43 -8.99
CA THR A 15 2.69 4.82 -10.14
C THR A 15 2.33 3.91 -11.32
N ARG A 16 2.10 4.50 -12.49
CA ARG A 16 1.90 3.75 -13.73
C ARG A 16 3.25 3.45 -14.37
N ALA A 17 3.48 2.17 -14.67
CA ALA A 17 4.56 1.69 -15.53
C ALA A 17 4.01 1.36 -16.94
N THR A 18 4.85 0.84 -17.83
CA THR A 18 4.49 0.53 -19.22
C THR A 18 3.25 -0.37 -19.33
N ASP A 19 3.21 -1.43 -18.51
CA ASP A 19 2.27 -2.55 -18.60
C ASP A 19 1.55 -2.86 -17.27
N PHE A 20 1.91 -2.16 -16.18
CA PHE A 20 1.30 -2.37 -14.87
C PHE A 20 1.25 -1.08 -14.04
N PHE A 21 0.56 -1.16 -12.90
CA PHE A 21 0.58 -0.15 -11.84
C PHE A 21 1.35 -0.71 -10.65
N SER A 22 2.22 0.09 -10.04
CA SER A 22 2.88 -0.24 -8.78
C SER A 22 2.31 0.57 -7.64
N ALA A 23 2.21 -0.04 -6.46
CA ALA A 23 1.78 0.63 -5.25
C ALA A 23 2.95 0.88 -4.30
N THR A 24 3.04 2.08 -3.73
CA THR A 24 3.88 2.40 -2.58
C THR A 24 2.97 2.97 -1.49
N LEU A 25 3.16 2.55 -0.25
CA LEU A 25 2.41 3.08 0.89
C LEU A 25 3.28 4.06 1.67
N LEU A 26 2.83 5.31 1.76
CA LEU A 26 3.35 6.25 2.74
C LEU A 26 2.58 6.08 4.05
N VAL A 27 3.32 5.78 5.11
CA VAL A 27 2.81 5.54 6.45
C VAL A 27 3.26 6.67 7.36
N GLU A 28 2.31 7.32 8.03
CA GLU A 28 2.55 8.31 9.07
C GLU A 28 2.13 7.72 10.41
N LYS A 29 3.09 7.58 11.32
CA LYS A 29 2.86 7.09 12.68
C LYS A 29 2.18 8.17 13.53
N PRO A 30 1.48 7.81 14.61
CA PRO A 30 0.89 8.77 15.55
C PRO A 30 1.91 9.74 16.16
N ASN A 31 3.19 9.35 16.23
CA ASN A 31 4.28 10.20 16.71
C ASN A 31 4.87 11.13 15.63
N GLY A 32 4.22 11.25 14.47
CA GLY A 32 4.64 12.09 13.34
C GLY A 32 5.74 11.49 12.47
N VAL A 33 6.27 10.30 12.79
CA VAL A 33 7.29 9.65 11.96
C VAL A 33 6.66 9.14 10.67
N ARG A 34 7.25 9.53 9.53
CA ARG A 34 6.80 9.11 8.20
C ARG A 34 7.75 8.10 7.58
N ARG A 35 7.20 7.09 6.91
CA ARG A 35 7.97 6.05 6.19
C ARG A 35 7.25 5.65 4.91
N ALA A 36 7.98 5.56 3.80
CA ALA A 36 7.49 4.91 2.59
C ALA A 36 7.81 3.41 2.60
N ILE A 37 6.86 2.59 2.13
CA ILE A 37 6.98 1.14 2.01
C ILE A 37 6.55 0.75 0.59
N GLY A 38 7.47 0.22 -0.20
CA GLY A 38 7.18 -0.22 -1.56
C GLY A 38 8.44 -0.34 -2.43
N PRO A 39 8.27 -0.71 -3.72
CA PRO A 39 6.99 -1.07 -4.36
C PRO A 39 6.40 -2.37 -3.77
N LEU A 40 5.08 -2.39 -3.56
CA LEU A 40 4.36 -3.47 -2.87
C LEU A 40 3.87 -4.57 -3.82
N GLY A 41 3.95 -4.37 -5.13
CA GLY A 41 3.49 -5.31 -6.13
C GLY A 41 3.25 -4.67 -7.49
N ARG A 42 2.87 -5.50 -8.46
CA ARG A 42 2.37 -5.11 -9.79
C ARG A 42 0.87 -5.39 -9.85
N PHE A 43 0.12 -4.47 -10.43
CA PHE A 43 -1.34 -4.53 -10.49
C PHE A 43 -1.84 -4.12 -11.88
N GLN A 44 -2.93 -4.72 -12.33
CA GLN A 44 -3.55 -4.41 -13.63
C GLN A 44 -4.33 -3.09 -13.62
N SER A 45 -4.65 -2.54 -12.44
CA SER A 45 -5.39 -1.29 -12.31
C SER A 45 -4.87 -0.41 -11.17
N PRO A 46 -5.04 0.92 -11.27
CA PRO A 46 -4.64 1.83 -10.21
C PRO A 46 -5.48 1.64 -8.94
N ASP A 47 -6.75 1.25 -9.08
CA ASP A 47 -7.63 1.01 -7.95
C ASP A 47 -7.24 -0.25 -7.17
N ALA A 48 -6.81 -1.32 -7.88
CA ALA A 48 -6.27 -2.52 -7.25
C ALA A 48 -4.97 -2.22 -6.50
N ALA A 49 -4.06 -1.45 -7.11
CA ALA A 49 -2.82 -1.00 -6.47
C ALA A 49 -3.08 -0.17 -5.20
N ALA A 50 -4.00 0.79 -5.27
CA ALA A 50 -4.35 1.64 -4.13
C ALA A 50 -5.01 0.85 -3.00
N SER A 51 -5.97 -0.02 -3.33
CA SER A 51 -6.68 -0.84 -2.36
C SER A 51 -5.74 -1.82 -1.66
N PHE A 52 -4.85 -2.46 -2.42
CA PHE A 52 -3.84 -3.34 -1.86
C PHE A 52 -2.90 -2.62 -0.88
N ALA A 53 -2.41 -1.43 -1.23
CA ALA A 53 -1.55 -0.63 -0.34
C ALA A 53 -2.26 -0.29 0.99
N ILE A 54 -3.55 0.04 0.94
CA ILE A 54 -4.33 0.31 2.15
C ILE A 54 -4.47 -0.94 3.02
N GLU A 55 -4.84 -2.08 2.44
CA GLU A 55 -4.97 -3.33 3.20
C GLU A 55 -3.63 -3.82 3.76
N PHE A 56 -2.54 -3.66 2.99
CA PHE A 56 -1.18 -3.88 3.47
C PHE A 56 -0.86 -3.00 4.68
N GLY A 57 -1.21 -1.72 4.62
CA GLY A 57 -1.04 -0.76 5.71
C GLY A 57 -1.80 -1.16 6.96
N LYS A 58 -3.08 -1.49 6.83
CA LYS A 58 -3.92 -1.96 7.94
C LYS A 58 -3.35 -3.22 8.58
N ALA A 59 -2.98 -4.22 7.79
CA ALA A 59 -2.37 -5.45 8.29
C ALA A 59 -1.05 -5.17 9.03
N SER A 60 -0.21 -4.29 8.50
CA SER A 60 1.04 -3.87 9.14
C SER A 60 0.79 -3.18 10.49
N VAL A 61 -0.19 -2.27 10.56
CA VAL A 61 -0.57 -1.57 11.80
C VAL A 61 -1.15 -2.54 12.83
N ASP A 62 -1.95 -3.51 12.39
CA ASP A 62 -2.52 -4.54 13.27
C ASP A 62 -1.50 -5.61 13.71
N GLY A 63 -0.27 -5.61 13.19
CA GLY A 63 0.72 -6.66 13.43
C GLY A 63 0.32 -8.02 12.84
N ARG A 64 -0.55 -8.02 11.83
CA ARG A 64 -1.02 -9.22 11.12
C ARG A 64 -0.08 -9.55 9.95
N PRO A 65 -0.09 -10.81 9.46
CA PRO A 65 0.55 -11.14 8.20
C PRO A 65 0.09 -10.18 7.09
N VAL A 66 1.05 -9.57 6.40
CA VAL A 66 0.75 -8.67 5.29
C VAL A 66 0.30 -9.47 4.07
N PRO A 67 -0.65 -8.96 3.27
CA PRO A 67 -1.05 -9.62 2.03
C PRO A 67 0.16 -9.70 1.10
N SER A 68 0.36 -10.84 0.46
CA SER A 68 1.26 -10.95 -0.67
C SER A 68 0.60 -10.32 -1.89
N PRO A 69 1.30 -9.49 -2.70
CA PRO A 69 0.76 -9.13 -3.99
C PRO A 69 0.55 -10.43 -4.74
N ASN A 70 -0.67 -10.66 -5.24
CA ASN A 70 -0.94 -11.85 -6.03
C ASN A 70 0.08 -11.85 -7.16
N CYS A 71 1.01 -12.80 -7.12
CA CYS A 71 1.88 -13.07 -8.24
C CYS A 71 0.97 -13.73 -9.27
N GLU A 72 0.30 -12.93 -10.10
CA GLU A 72 -0.20 -13.43 -11.37
C GLU A 72 1.05 -13.85 -12.14
N THR A 73 1.39 -15.12 -11.96
CA THR A 73 2.43 -15.81 -12.71
C THR A 73 1.81 -16.04 -14.07
N GLU A 74 2.41 -15.38 -15.07
CA GLU A 74 2.48 -15.73 -16.51
C GLU A 74 1.24 -16.33 -17.19
#